data_AF-A0A5U1J4P3-F1
#
_entry.id   AF-A0A5U1J4P3-F1
#
_cell.length_a   1.000
_cell.length_b   1.000
_cell.length_c   1.000
_cell.angle_alpha   90.00
_cell.angle_beta   90.00
_cell.angle_gamma   90.00
#
_symmetry.space_group_name_H-M   'P 1'
#
loop_
_entity.id
_entity.type
_entity.pdbx_description
1 polymer ?
#
loop_
_entity_poly.entity_id
_entity_poly.type
_entity_poly.pdbx_seq_one_letter_code
_entity_poly.pdbx_strand_id
1 'polypeptide(L)'
;MTVALRDKRRSGQRIPGLGMSNGTWFAVLDIPGMGKLVNQQHTNDPLDVTPAKAKKMADIVEAWTPPEGWSGDMAEKMKGYIVEFLRGCNGFRSH
;
A
#
# COMPACT_ATOMS: atom_id res chain seq x y z
N MET A 1 13.24 -6.02 7.19
CA MET A 1 12.57 -4.74 7.47
C MET A 1 11.17 -4.78 6.90
N THR A 2 10.21 -4.15 7.59
CA THR A 2 8.78 -4.18 7.25
C THR A 2 8.23 -2.76 7.22
N VAL A 3 7.18 -2.56 6.41
CA VAL A 3 6.37 -1.33 6.38
C VAL A 3 4.99 -1.65 6.93
N ALA A 4 4.43 -0.73 7.73
CA ALA A 4 3.07 -0.77 8.21
C ALA A 4 2.23 0.38 7.64
N LEU A 5 1.15 0.04 6.95
CA LEU A 5 0.13 1.00 6.51
C LEU A 5 -0.91 1.19 7.61
N ARG A 6 -1.12 2.43 8.02
CA ARG A 6 -2.05 2.77 9.11
C ARG A 6 -3.09 3.78 8.64
N ASP A 7 -4.36 3.40 8.77
CA ASP A 7 -5.50 4.27 8.48
C ASP A 7 -5.50 5.55 9.35
N LYS A 8 -5.80 6.69 8.73
CA LYS A 8 -5.76 8.02 9.35
C LYS A 8 -6.97 8.35 10.23
N ARG A 9 -8.01 7.53 10.24
CA ARG A 9 -9.17 7.73 11.13
C ARG A 9 -8.74 7.81 12.61
N ARG A 10 -9.64 8.32 13.44
CA ARG A 10 -9.43 8.40 14.90
C ARG A 10 -9.35 6.99 15.50
N SER A 11 -8.66 6.88 16.64
CA SER A 11 -8.64 5.64 17.41
C SER A 11 -10.07 5.16 17.69
N GLY A 12 -10.35 3.87 17.47
CA GLY A 12 -11.70 3.28 17.57
C GLY A 12 -12.52 3.29 16.28
N GLN A 13 -12.10 4.01 15.23
CA GLN A 13 -12.77 4.04 13.92
C GLN A 13 -11.91 3.50 12.77
N ARG A 14 -10.63 3.22 13.05
CA ARG A 14 -9.65 2.75 12.07
C ARG A 14 -10.00 1.35 11.59
N ILE A 15 -9.82 1.13 10.29
CA ILE A 15 -9.70 -0.23 9.79
C ILE A 15 -8.37 -0.86 10.28
N PRO A 16 -8.26 -2.19 10.34
CA PRO A 16 -6.99 -2.84 10.62
C PRO A 16 -5.88 -2.33 9.71
N GLY A 17 -4.70 -2.08 10.29
CA GLY A 17 -3.51 -1.74 9.51
C GLY A 17 -2.99 -2.93 8.73
N LEU A 18 -2.17 -2.67 7.72
CA LEU A 18 -1.57 -3.72 6.89
C LEU A 18 -0.05 -3.66 6.99
N GLY A 19 0.56 -4.72 7.52
CA GLY A 19 2.00 -4.90 7.57
C GLY A 19 2.50 -5.76 6.41
N MET A 20 3.64 -5.40 5.83
CA MET A 20 4.29 -6.17 4.76
C MET A 20 5.81 -5.95 4.75
N SER A 21 6.53 -6.78 3.99
CA SER A 21 7.97 -6.57 3.80
C SER A 21 8.24 -5.29 2.99
N ASN A 22 9.41 -4.67 3.19
CA ASN A 22 9.81 -3.52 2.37
C ASN A 22 9.85 -3.86 0.88
N GLY A 23 10.36 -5.05 0.52
CA GLY A 23 10.41 -5.48 -0.89
C GLY A 23 9.03 -5.54 -1.53
N THR A 24 8.03 -6.04 -0.80
CA THR A 24 6.63 -6.04 -1.24
C THR A 24 6.09 -4.62 -1.41
N TRP A 25 6.37 -3.72 -0.47
CA TRP A 25 5.91 -2.34 -0.56
C TRP A 25 6.60 -1.59 -1.71
N PHE A 26 7.89 -1.80 -1.92
CA PHE A 26 8.63 -1.16 -3.01
C PHE A 26 8.18 -1.66 -4.37
N ALA A 27 7.89 -2.96 -4.52
CA ALA A 27 7.27 -3.48 -5.73
C ALA A 27 5.94 -2.77 -6.07
N VAL A 28 5.15 -2.40 -5.05
CA VAL A 28 3.93 -1.62 -5.23
C VAL A 28 4.23 -0.16 -5.60
N LEU A 29 5.24 0.45 -4.98
CA LEU A 29 5.67 1.81 -5.33
C LEU A 29 6.20 1.89 -6.76
N ASP A 30 6.79 0.83 -7.29
CA ASP A 30 7.38 0.77 -8.63
C ASP A 30 6.36 0.51 -9.75
N ILE A 31 5.10 0.25 -9.42
CA ILE A 31 4.06 0.07 -10.44
C ILE A 31 3.95 1.35 -11.30
N PRO A 32 3.99 1.25 -12.64
CA PRO A 32 3.84 2.40 -13.51
C PRO A 32 2.59 3.23 -13.19
N GLY A 33 2.78 4.53 -12.98
CA GLY A 33 1.73 5.48 -12.60
C GLY A 33 1.69 5.83 -11.11
N MET A 34 2.29 5.02 -10.24
CA MET A 34 2.30 5.26 -8.79
C MET A 34 3.00 6.56 -8.40
N GLY A 35 4.09 6.91 -9.09
CA GLY A 35 4.85 8.16 -8.90
C GLY A 35 4.07 9.45 -9.14
N LYS A 36 2.90 9.38 -9.80
CA LYS A 36 1.99 10.53 -9.92
C LYS A 36 1.15 10.77 -8.66
N LEU A 37 1.07 9.78 -7.76
CA LEU A 37 0.24 9.81 -6.56
C LEU A 37 1.08 10.04 -5.30
N VAL A 38 2.19 9.31 -5.18
CA VAL A 38 3.07 9.30 -4.03
C VAL A 38 4.53 9.36 -4.46
N ASN A 39 5.41 9.81 -3.57
CA ASN A 39 6.84 9.70 -3.80
C ASN A 39 7.21 8.20 -3.86
N GLN A 40 8.07 7.83 -4.82
CA GLN A 40 8.55 6.46 -5.02
C GLN A 40 9.91 6.22 -4.35
N GLN A 41 10.37 7.14 -3.49
CA GLN A 41 11.59 6.89 -2.72
C GLN A 41 11.46 5.57 -1.95
N HIS A 42 12.37 4.64 -2.22
CA HIS A 42 12.49 3.35 -1.52
C HIS A 42 13.20 3.53 -0.17
N THR A 43 12.84 4.59 0.53
CA THR A 43 13.29 4.86 1.89
C THR A 43 12.21 4.43 2.86
N ASN A 44 12.56 4.25 4.13
CA ASN A 44 11.57 4.01 5.19
C ASN A 44 10.80 5.30 5.56
N ASP A 45 10.82 6.32 4.69
CA ASP A 45 10.22 7.61 5.02
C ASP A 45 8.69 7.50 5.06
N PRO A 46 8.06 8.13 6.06
CA PRO A 46 6.62 8.05 6.21
C PRO A 46 5.93 8.79 5.06
N LEU A 47 5.11 8.06 4.30
CA LEU A 47 4.17 8.66 3.36
C LEU A 47 2.94 9.11 4.14
N ASP A 48 2.41 10.29 3.83
CA ASP A 48 1.08 10.73 4.29
C ASP A 48 0.15 10.85 3.06
N VAL A 49 -0.77 9.91 2.93
CA VAL A 49 -1.59 9.71 1.74
C VAL A 49 -3.05 10.05 2.03
N THR A 50 -3.64 10.89 1.17
CA THR A 50 -5.06 11.25 1.23
C THR A 50 -5.97 10.09 0.79
N PRO A 51 -7.24 10.02 1.24
CA PRO A 51 -8.18 8.98 0.80
C PRO A 51 -8.36 8.92 -0.72
N ALA A 52 -8.43 10.06 -1.40
CA ALA A 52 -8.60 10.11 -2.85
C ALA A 52 -7.39 9.50 -3.59
N LYS A 53 -6.17 9.78 -3.11
CA LYS A 53 -4.95 9.15 -3.64
C LYS A 53 -4.92 7.65 -3.35
N ALA A 54 -5.27 7.22 -2.13
CA ALA A 54 -5.31 5.80 -1.78
C ALA A 54 -6.25 5.00 -2.69
N LYS A 55 -7.44 5.55 -3.02
CA LYS A 55 -8.36 4.92 -3.98
C LYS A 55 -7.76 4.78 -5.38
N LYS A 56 -7.05 5.80 -5.87
CA LYS A 56 -6.31 5.73 -7.14
C LYS A 56 -5.16 4.74 -7.11
N MET A 57 -4.46 4.62 -5.97
CA MET A 57 -3.45 3.57 -5.78
C MET A 57 -4.09 2.18 -5.86
N ALA A 58 -5.28 2.00 -5.26
CA ALA A 58 -6.02 0.74 -5.34
C ALA A 58 -6.35 0.37 -6.80
N ASP A 59 -6.81 1.32 -7.62
CA ASP A 59 -7.05 1.09 -9.05
C ASP A 59 -5.80 0.58 -9.78
N ILE A 60 -4.65 1.19 -9.50
CA ILE A 60 -3.35 0.82 -10.10
C ILE A 60 -2.93 -0.59 -9.64
N VAL A 61 -3.00 -0.88 -8.34
CA VAL A 61 -2.63 -2.20 -7.80
C VAL A 61 -3.57 -3.27 -8.32
N GLU A 62 -4.87 -3.01 -8.39
CA GLU A 62 -5.87 -3.97 -8.86
C GLU A 62 -5.64 -4.39 -10.32
N ALA A 63 -5.27 -3.44 -11.19
CA ALA A 63 -4.94 -3.71 -12.59
C ALA A 63 -3.55 -4.34 -12.81
N TRP A 64 -2.68 -4.30 -11.81
CA TRP A 64 -1.29 -4.77 -11.94
C TRP A 64 -1.18 -6.30 -11.81
N THR A 65 -0.42 -6.93 -12.71
CA THR A 65 -0.02 -8.34 -12.60
C THR A 65 1.34 -8.42 -11.89
N PRO A 66 1.40 -8.93 -10.66
CA PRO A 66 2.66 -8.98 -9.91
C PRO A 66 3.63 -10.02 -10.50
N PRO A 67 4.96 -9.76 -10.44
CA PRO A 67 5.95 -10.76 -10.80
C PRO A 67 5.98 -11.91 -9.79
N GLU A 68 6.56 -13.03 -10.19
CA GLU A 68 6.77 -14.17 -9.30
C GLU A 68 7.59 -13.76 -8.06
N GLY A 69 7.16 -14.24 -6.88
CA GLY A 69 7.86 -13.99 -5.62
C GLY A 69 7.75 -12.56 -5.06
N TRP A 70 6.98 -11.64 -5.68
CA TRP A 70 6.90 -10.23 -5.29
C TRP A 70 6.53 -9.98 -3.80
N SER A 71 5.81 -10.92 -3.18
CA SER A 71 5.50 -10.88 -1.75
C SER A 71 5.76 -12.20 -1.03
N GLY A 72 6.76 -12.96 -1.48
CA GLY A 72 7.11 -14.27 -0.95
C GLY A 72 5.90 -15.20 -0.88
N ASP A 73 5.75 -15.92 0.23
CA ASP A 73 4.71 -16.92 0.44
C ASP A 73 3.27 -16.36 0.45
N MET A 74 3.12 -15.03 0.54
CA MET A 74 1.81 -14.37 0.58
C MET A 74 1.34 -13.87 -0.78
N ALA A 75 2.06 -14.16 -1.87
CA ALA A 75 1.81 -13.61 -3.21
C ALA A 75 0.33 -13.71 -3.66
N GLU A 76 -0.32 -14.83 -3.39
CA GLU A 76 -1.72 -15.08 -3.78
C GLU A 76 -2.72 -14.15 -3.09
N LYS A 77 -2.46 -13.75 -1.83
CA LYS A 77 -3.41 -13.00 -1.01
C LYS A 77 -3.03 -11.54 -0.81
N MET A 78 -1.73 -11.23 -0.84
CA MET A 78 -1.20 -9.92 -0.48
C MET A 78 -1.75 -8.81 -1.37
N LYS A 79 -1.90 -9.05 -2.67
CA LYS A 79 -2.51 -8.09 -3.60
C LYS A 79 -3.91 -7.70 -3.13
N GLY A 80 -4.73 -8.69 -2.78
CA GLY A 80 -6.10 -8.49 -2.28
C GLY A 80 -6.12 -7.64 -1.01
N TYR A 81 -5.26 -7.95 -0.04
CA TYR A 81 -5.18 -7.18 1.22
C TYR A 81 -4.77 -5.72 1.00
N ILE A 82 -3.83 -5.48 0.09
CA ILE A 82 -3.40 -4.12 -0.26
C ILE A 82 -4.56 -3.35 -0.90
N VAL A 83 -5.26 -3.95 -1.88
CA VAL A 83 -6.41 -3.32 -2.52
C VAL A 83 -7.53 -3.04 -1.51
N GLU A 84 -7.90 -4.02 -0.69
CA GLU A 84 -8.93 -3.89 0.34
C GLU A 84 -8.61 -2.74 1.32
N PHE A 85 -7.38 -2.70 1.84
CA PHE A 85 -6.93 -1.63 2.72
C PHE A 85 -7.01 -0.26 2.03
N LEU A 86 -6.46 -0.13 0.81
CA LEU A 86 -6.42 1.13 0.08
C LEU A 86 -7.82 1.66 -0.26
N ARG A 87 -8.77 0.78 -0.59
CA ARG A 87 -10.18 1.13 -0.83
C ARG A 87 -10.89 1.55 0.44
N GLY A 88 -10.63 0.86 1.55
CA GLY A 88 -11.31 1.05 2.84
C GLY A 88 -10.76 2.20 3.68
N CYS A 89 -9.49 2.58 3.53
CA CYS A 89 -8.88 3.60 4.40
C CYS A 89 -9.44 5.01 4.17
N ASN A 90 -9.36 5.87 5.19
CA ASN A 90 -9.60 7.31 5.04
C ASN A 90 -8.28 8.06 4.78
N GLY A 91 -7.47 7.51 3.88
CA GLY A 91 -6.04 7.84 3.76
C GLY A 91 -5.20 7.09 4.78
N PHE A 92 -3.89 7.04 4.55
CA PHE A 92 -2.99 6.24 5.39
C PHE A 92 -1.63 6.91 5.62
N ARG A 93 -0.92 6.41 6.63
CA ARG A 93 0.50 6.68 6.85
C ARG A 93 1.30 5.40 6.75
N SER A 94 2.48 5.44 6.11
CA SER A 94 3.47 4.37 6.18
C SER A 94 4.53 4.68 7.25
N HIS A 95 5.10 3.65 7.86
CA HIS A 95 6.23 3.70 8.80
C HIS A 95 6.79 2.31 9.01
#